data_AF-A0A7W6G3Z5-F1
#
_entry.id   AF-A0A7W6G3Z5-F1
#
_cell.length_a   1.000
_cell.length_b   1.000
_cell.length_c   1.000
_cell.angle_alpha   90.00
_cell.angle_beta   90.00
_cell.angle_gamma   90.00
#
_symmetry.space_group_name_H-M   'P 1'
#
loop_
_entity.id
_entity.type
_entity.pdbx_description
1 polymer ?
#
loop_
_entity_poly.entity_id
_entity_poly.type
_entity_poly.pdbx_seq_one_letter_code
_entity_poly.pdbx_strand_id
1 'polypeptide(L)'
;MGDNNSFPFGKDPKKATEWLGLNNSPSRRWSAAYSSTISLGCGFHSLIFLAHDNLQIGVVHLAGCGPSVGFGTGKLLRGTGKAGRIRDPSLERAVDRNEDVVNYSDYFNDVRSVEEADTGLKLLALLNNNGTEFVTDMPMSFWDLSQAWGTISGFSVDVMVAGAQLYRLDISPDVIAGERMYVRDQQVYNLDDGSIGVSVSRLDGKWNVERTYDLWHEYSEAALASLKLDHRPAESPNIQPLSKMANNIHPFLRQLPIVGYPISDTLVSRHFEEPLPAQ
;
A
#
# COMPACT_ATOMS: atom_id res chain seq x y z
N MET A 1 -5.26 26.69 14.07
CA MET A 1 -5.33 25.24 14.37
C MET A 1 -6.34 24.66 13.40
N GLY A 2 -5.86 23.88 12.43
CA GLY A 2 -6.60 23.54 11.22
C GLY A 2 -7.65 22.44 11.42
N ASP A 3 -8.48 22.26 10.39
CA ASP A 3 -9.41 21.16 10.25
C ASP A 3 -8.65 19.80 10.34
N ASN A 4 -9.16 18.89 11.16
CA ASN A 4 -8.62 17.53 11.29
C ASN A 4 -8.82 16.68 10.03
N ASN A 5 -9.59 17.16 9.04
CA ASN A 5 -9.85 16.46 7.78
C ASN A 5 -8.96 16.91 6.61
N SER A 6 -8.20 17.99 6.78
CA SER A 6 -7.28 18.53 5.77
C SER A 6 -5.83 18.37 6.23
N PHE A 7 -4.93 17.97 5.32
CA PHE A 7 -3.50 17.92 5.58
C PHE A 7 -2.99 19.26 6.19
N PRO A 8 -2.20 19.26 7.28
CA PRO A 8 -1.57 18.11 7.95
C PRO A 8 -2.38 17.57 9.15
N PHE A 9 -3.71 17.58 9.07
CA PHE A 9 -4.65 16.93 10.01
C PHE A 9 -4.52 17.45 11.45
N GLY A 10 -4.60 18.77 11.60
CA GLY A 10 -4.47 19.44 12.90
C GLY A 10 -3.05 19.47 13.46
N LYS A 11 -2.04 18.96 12.74
CA LYS A 11 -0.63 19.02 13.15
C LYS A 11 0.01 20.36 12.81
N ASP A 12 1.05 20.73 13.54
CA ASP A 12 1.85 21.91 13.23
C ASP A 12 2.89 21.56 12.13
N PRO A 13 2.84 22.20 10.95
CA PRO A 13 3.81 21.95 9.89
C PRO A 13 5.25 22.30 10.28
N LYS A 14 5.48 23.16 11.27
CA LYS A 14 6.84 23.47 11.78
C LYS A 14 7.41 22.35 12.64
N LYS A 15 6.56 21.46 13.16
CA LYS A 15 6.90 20.37 14.07
C LYS A 15 6.79 19.03 13.39
N ALA A 16 7.35 18.91 12.19
CA ALA A 16 7.25 17.71 11.36
C ALA A 16 7.70 16.42 12.06
N THR A 17 8.71 16.49 12.93
CA THR A 17 9.17 15.34 13.74
C THR A 17 8.14 14.83 14.75
N GLU A 18 7.08 15.59 15.05
CA GLU A 18 5.99 15.17 15.93
C GLU A 18 4.89 14.39 15.19
N TRP A 19 4.98 14.21 13.87
CA TRP A 19 3.94 13.53 13.09
C TRP A 19 4.39 12.81 11.81
N LEU A 20 5.46 13.23 11.13
CA LEU A 20 5.99 12.48 9.98
C LEU A 20 6.66 11.18 10.42
N GLY A 21 6.47 10.14 9.62
CA GLY A 21 7.03 8.81 9.85
C GLY A 21 6.38 8.05 11.01
N LEU A 22 5.42 8.64 11.72
CA LEU A 22 4.84 8.06 12.93
C LEU A 22 3.61 7.20 12.63
N ASN A 23 3.58 6.02 13.28
CA ASN A 23 2.53 5.01 13.14
C ASN A 23 1.11 5.49 13.40
N ASN A 24 0.96 6.50 14.26
CA ASN A 24 -0.32 7.07 14.67
C ASN A 24 -0.67 8.38 13.94
N SER A 25 0.13 8.78 12.95
CA SER A 25 -0.14 10.00 12.20
C SER A 25 -0.99 9.69 10.98
N PRO A 26 -2.10 10.41 10.78
CA PRO A 26 -3.06 10.07 9.75
C PRO A 26 -2.57 10.46 8.35
N SER A 27 -3.10 9.74 7.37
CA SER A 27 -3.00 10.03 5.95
C SER A 27 -4.36 9.81 5.30
N ARG A 28 -4.70 10.66 4.33
CA ARG A 28 -5.83 10.43 3.43
C ARG A 28 -5.39 9.83 2.12
N ARG A 29 -4.19 10.16 1.67
CA ARG A 29 -3.63 9.65 0.41
C ARG A 29 -2.79 8.43 0.70
N TRP A 30 -3.08 7.34 0.01
CA TRP A 30 -2.39 6.07 0.19
C TRP A 30 -2.01 5.46 -1.14
N SER A 31 -0.97 4.63 -1.14
CA SER A 31 -0.75 3.62 -2.16
C SER A 31 -0.76 2.26 -1.52
N ALA A 32 -1.27 1.26 -2.25
CA ALA A 32 -1.09 -0.12 -1.87
C ALA A 32 -0.77 -1.00 -3.06
N ALA A 33 -0.01 -2.06 -2.81
CA ALA A 33 0.20 -3.16 -3.74
C ALA A 33 0.05 -4.48 -3.01
N TYR A 34 -0.60 -5.42 -3.66
CA TYR A 34 -0.80 -6.76 -3.13
C TYR A 34 0.46 -7.61 -3.35
N SER A 35 0.92 -8.28 -2.30
CA SER A 35 2.13 -9.11 -2.35
C SER A 35 1.81 -10.60 -2.43
N SER A 36 1.03 -11.15 -1.49
CA SER A 36 0.94 -12.61 -1.37
C SER A 36 -0.23 -13.11 -0.52
N THR A 37 -0.43 -14.43 -0.48
CA THR A 37 -1.45 -15.08 0.36
C THR A 37 -1.06 -16.47 0.80
N ILE A 38 -1.28 -16.77 2.08
CA ILE A 38 -1.34 -18.15 2.56
C ILE A 38 -2.78 -18.43 2.96
N SER A 39 -3.52 -19.28 2.24
CA SER A 39 -4.88 -19.68 2.68
C SER A 39 -5.25 -21.14 2.35
N LEU A 40 -5.78 -21.82 3.37
CA LEU A 40 -6.61 -23.03 3.27
C LEU A 40 -7.80 -22.84 4.22
N GLY A 41 -8.81 -22.07 3.78
CA GLY A 41 -10.01 -21.72 4.56
C GLY A 41 -9.83 -20.55 5.53
N CYS A 42 -8.74 -20.56 6.31
CA CYS A 42 -8.25 -19.41 7.06
C CYS A 42 -6.81 -19.12 6.67
N GLY A 43 -6.42 -17.85 6.73
CA GLY A 43 -5.17 -17.41 6.13
C GLY A 43 -4.87 -15.95 6.35
N PHE A 44 -3.83 -15.47 5.67
CA PHE A 44 -3.52 -14.06 5.59
C PHE A 44 -3.18 -13.64 4.16
N HIS A 45 -3.56 -12.41 3.82
CA HIS A 45 -3.12 -11.72 2.61
C HIS A 45 -2.16 -10.60 3.01
N SER A 46 -1.03 -10.51 2.31
CA SER A 46 0.03 -9.53 2.58
C SER A 46 -0.01 -8.41 1.54
N LEU A 47 0.10 -7.16 1.98
CA LEU A 47 0.11 -5.96 1.14
C LEU A 47 1.19 -4.99 1.61
N ILE A 48 1.76 -4.23 0.67
CA ILE A 48 2.57 -3.06 0.98
C ILE A 48 1.64 -1.86 0.96
N PHE A 49 1.67 -1.04 2.02
CA PHE A 49 0.97 0.25 2.08
C PHE A 49 1.98 1.38 2.22
N LEU A 50 1.71 2.51 1.57
CA LEU A 50 2.41 3.79 1.74
C LEU A 50 1.40 4.88 2.05
N ALA A 51 1.58 5.58 3.16
CA ALA A 51 0.83 6.76 3.52
C ALA A 51 1.55 8.02 3.02
N HIS A 52 0.99 8.66 1.99
CA HIS A 52 1.64 9.79 1.30
C HIS A 52 1.68 11.08 2.11
N ASP A 53 0.77 11.25 3.06
CA ASP A 53 0.70 12.45 3.88
C ASP A 53 1.64 12.39 5.09
N ASN A 54 2.00 11.20 5.57
CA ASN A 54 2.90 11.04 6.71
C ASN A 54 4.27 10.43 6.34
N LEU A 55 4.46 9.98 5.10
CA LEU A 55 5.69 9.33 4.59
C LEU A 55 6.05 8.02 5.29
N GLN A 56 5.06 7.30 5.81
CA GLN A 56 5.25 6.00 6.40
C GLN A 56 4.89 4.90 5.38
N ILE A 57 5.75 3.89 5.27
CA ILE A 57 5.52 2.71 4.42
C ILE A 57 5.58 1.45 5.28
N GLY A 58 4.82 0.41 4.96
CA GLY A 58 4.82 -0.81 5.75
C GLY A 58 4.19 -2.01 5.07
N VAL A 59 4.43 -3.17 5.66
CA VAL A 59 3.80 -4.44 5.30
C VAL A 59 2.60 -4.67 6.22
N VAL A 60 1.45 -4.91 5.61
CA VAL A 60 0.17 -5.07 6.29
C VAL A 60 -0.45 -6.38 5.86
N HIS A 61 -0.98 -7.11 6.84
CA HIS A 61 -1.69 -8.36 6.63
C HIS A 61 -3.19 -8.19 6.89
N LEU A 62 -4.02 -8.82 6.08
CA LEU A 62 -5.39 -9.14 6.49
C LEU A 62 -5.41 -10.60 6.92
N ALA A 63 -5.54 -10.86 8.23
CA ALA A 63 -5.68 -12.20 8.78
C ALA A 63 -7.16 -12.52 9.01
N GLY A 64 -7.64 -13.64 8.47
CA GLY A 64 -9.06 -13.95 8.51
C GLY A 64 -9.42 -15.30 7.93
N CYS A 65 -10.70 -15.48 7.69
CA CYS A 65 -11.24 -16.69 7.09
C CYS A 65 -12.24 -16.31 6.00
N GLY A 66 -12.37 -17.18 5.00
CA GLY A 66 -13.37 -16.96 3.98
C GLY A 66 -13.35 -18.01 2.88
N PRO A 67 -14.39 -18.01 2.04
CA PRO A 67 -14.47 -18.94 0.92
C PRO A 67 -13.43 -18.54 -0.14
N SER A 68 -12.41 -19.39 -0.26
CA SER A 68 -11.49 -19.38 -1.39
C SER A 68 -11.85 -20.52 -2.33
N VAL A 69 -12.32 -20.19 -3.53
CA VAL A 69 -12.44 -21.16 -4.63
C VAL A 69 -11.31 -20.86 -5.59
N GLY A 70 -10.18 -21.54 -5.36
CA GLY A 70 -9.06 -21.56 -6.29
C GLY A 70 -9.22 -22.71 -7.26
N PHE A 71 -9.41 -22.43 -8.55
CA PHE A 71 -9.23 -23.45 -9.57
C PHE A 71 -7.74 -23.52 -9.87
N GLY A 72 -7.02 -24.39 -9.15
CA GLY A 72 -5.66 -24.72 -9.52
C GLY A 72 -5.67 -25.34 -10.92
N THR A 73 -5.07 -24.67 -11.91
CA THR A 73 -4.81 -25.19 -13.26
C THR A 73 -3.70 -26.25 -13.26
N GLY A 74 -3.68 -27.09 -12.22
CA GLY A 74 -2.75 -28.20 -12.05
C GLY A 74 -3.46 -29.38 -11.36
N LYS A 75 -4.01 -30.28 -12.18
CA LYS A 75 -4.53 -31.64 -11.84
C LYS A 75 -5.91 -31.80 -11.17
N LEU A 76 -6.61 -30.76 -10.71
CA LEU A 76 -7.92 -30.93 -10.06
C LEU A 76 -9.13 -31.05 -11.02
N LEU A 77 -8.91 -31.00 -12.34
CA LEU A 77 -9.94 -31.23 -13.37
C LEU A 77 -9.97 -32.67 -13.92
N ARG A 78 -9.33 -33.65 -13.26
CA ARG A 78 -9.56 -35.08 -13.54
C ARG A 78 -10.49 -35.72 -12.52
N GLY A 79 -11.66 -35.10 -12.29
CA GLY A 79 -12.79 -35.77 -11.69
C GLY A 79 -13.54 -36.58 -12.74
N THR A 80 -13.28 -37.89 -12.82
CA THR A 80 -13.96 -38.87 -13.68
C THR A 80 -15.39 -39.16 -13.22
N GLY A 81 -16.24 -38.13 -13.11
CA GLY A 81 -17.63 -38.30 -12.67
C GLY A 81 -18.52 -37.16 -13.16
N LYS A 82 -19.74 -37.52 -13.59
CA LYS A 82 -20.77 -36.67 -14.25
C LYS A 82 -21.24 -35.41 -13.47
N ALA A 83 -20.60 -35.02 -12.38
CA ALA A 83 -20.94 -33.86 -11.55
C ALA A 83 -20.04 -32.62 -11.77
N GLY A 84 -18.96 -32.71 -12.57
CA GLY A 84 -17.95 -31.65 -12.71
C GLY A 84 -18.01 -30.81 -14.01
N ARG A 85 -19.13 -30.78 -14.73
CA ARG A 85 -19.24 -29.88 -15.90
C ARG A 85 -19.53 -28.46 -15.43
N ILE A 86 -18.52 -27.61 -15.47
CA ILE A 86 -18.69 -26.15 -15.48
C ILE A 86 -19.66 -25.87 -16.63
N ARG A 87 -20.87 -25.45 -16.30
CA ARG A 87 -21.98 -25.26 -17.26
C ARG A 87 -21.93 -23.92 -17.99
N ASP A 88 -20.84 -23.18 -17.82
CA ASP A 88 -20.66 -21.85 -18.40
C ASP A 88 -19.73 -21.93 -19.63
N PRO A 89 -20.28 -21.80 -20.85
CA PRO A 89 -19.53 -21.87 -22.10
C PRO A 89 -18.59 -20.67 -22.34
N SER A 90 -18.57 -19.68 -21.44
CA SER A 90 -17.55 -18.61 -21.42
C SER A 90 -16.27 -19.02 -20.68
N LEU A 91 -16.42 -19.83 -19.61
CA LEU A 91 -15.30 -20.41 -18.84
C LEU A 91 -14.65 -21.58 -19.58
N GLU A 92 -15.44 -22.38 -20.30
CA GLU A 92 -14.93 -23.52 -21.10
C GLU A 92 -13.95 -23.05 -22.21
N ARG A 93 -14.19 -21.86 -22.78
CA ARG A 93 -13.30 -21.25 -23.80
C ARG A 93 -12.03 -20.62 -23.24
N ALA A 94 -12.03 -20.25 -21.96
CA ALA A 94 -10.86 -19.67 -21.29
C ALA A 94 -9.87 -20.75 -20.83
N VAL A 95 -10.37 -21.93 -20.49
CA VAL A 95 -9.56 -23.05 -19.98
C VAL A 95 -8.89 -23.85 -21.11
N ASP A 96 -9.55 -24.03 -22.27
CA ASP A 96 -9.02 -24.84 -23.39
C ASP A 96 -7.84 -24.19 -24.16
N ARG A 97 -7.41 -22.97 -23.82
CA ARG A 97 -6.30 -22.27 -24.50
C ARG A 97 -4.99 -22.18 -23.72
N ASN A 98 -4.97 -22.55 -22.44
CA ASN A 98 -3.86 -22.26 -21.54
C ASN A 98 -3.31 -23.53 -20.87
N GLU A 99 -2.88 -24.50 -21.68
CA GLU A 99 -2.32 -25.76 -21.17
C GLU A 99 -0.81 -25.71 -20.84
N ASP A 100 -0.15 -24.54 -20.92
CA ASP A 100 1.28 -24.44 -20.59
C ASP A 100 1.64 -23.18 -19.76
N VAL A 101 2.39 -23.45 -18.68
CA VAL A 101 3.17 -22.56 -17.79
C VAL A 101 2.41 -21.82 -16.67
N VAL A 102 2.31 -22.48 -15.51
CA VAL A 102 2.26 -21.83 -14.18
C VAL A 102 3.68 -21.88 -13.61
N ASN A 103 4.35 -20.74 -13.47
CA ASN A 103 5.71 -20.70 -12.94
C ASN A 103 5.67 -20.53 -11.41
N TYR A 104 5.60 -21.65 -10.69
CA TYR A 104 5.56 -21.69 -9.22
C TYR A 104 6.75 -20.98 -8.55
N SER A 105 7.88 -20.76 -9.23
CA SER A 105 9.06 -20.08 -8.70
C SER A 105 8.84 -18.60 -8.40
N ASP A 106 7.96 -17.95 -9.14
CA ASP A 106 7.91 -16.48 -9.20
C ASP A 106 7.05 -15.93 -8.05
N TYR A 107 5.96 -16.65 -7.72
CA TYR A 107 5.22 -16.50 -6.46
C TYR A 107 6.13 -16.52 -5.21
N PHE A 108 7.10 -17.45 -5.15
CA PHE A 108 8.04 -17.51 -4.02
C PHE A 108 9.05 -16.37 -4.07
N ASN A 109 9.40 -15.84 -5.24
CA ASN A 109 10.32 -14.73 -5.37
C ASN A 109 9.73 -13.41 -4.86
N ASP A 110 8.42 -13.17 -5.00
CA ASP A 110 7.78 -11.94 -4.53
C ASP A 110 7.49 -11.94 -3.03
N VAL A 111 6.98 -13.06 -2.51
CA VAL A 111 6.88 -13.28 -1.05
C VAL A 111 8.26 -13.04 -0.44
N ARG A 112 9.29 -13.65 -1.04
CA ARG A 112 10.67 -13.49 -0.60
C ARG A 112 11.18 -12.06 -0.77
N SER A 113 10.83 -11.35 -1.85
CA SER A 113 11.28 -9.96 -2.07
C SER A 113 10.70 -9.00 -1.05
N VAL A 114 9.43 -9.18 -0.66
CA VAL A 114 8.82 -8.41 0.43
C VAL A 114 9.39 -8.82 1.77
N GLU A 115 9.59 -10.13 2.03
CA GLU A 115 10.21 -10.61 3.27
C GLU A 115 11.66 -10.12 3.42
N GLU A 116 12.45 -10.12 2.34
CA GLU A 116 13.85 -9.66 2.28
C GLU A 116 13.99 -8.11 2.27
N ALA A 117 12.90 -7.37 2.06
CA ALA A 117 12.90 -5.90 2.14
C ALA A 117 12.99 -5.43 3.59
N ASP A 118 14.24 -5.24 4.04
CA ASP A 118 14.62 -4.80 5.39
C ASP A 118 14.55 -3.28 5.63
N THR A 119 14.20 -2.48 4.61
CA THR A 119 14.14 -1.01 4.63
C THR A 119 12.92 -0.49 3.90
N GLY A 120 12.44 0.69 4.30
CA GLY A 120 11.34 1.38 3.64
C GLY A 120 11.64 1.75 2.19
N LEU A 121 12.89 2.13 1.88
CA LEU A 121 13.31 2.42 0.51
C LEU A 121 13.22 1.20 -0.43
N LYS A 122 13.50 -0.02 0.08
CA LYS A 122 13.31 -1.26 -0.69
C LYS A 122 11.83 -1.54 -0.93
N LEU A 123 10.98 -1.39 0.09
CA LEU A 123 9.52 -1.50 -0.07
C LEU A 123 8.96 -0.47 -1.06
N LEU A 124 9.48 0.76 -1.03
CA LEU A 124 9.09 1.84 -1.92
C LEU A 124 9.46 1.51 -3.37
N ALA A 125 10.62 0.89 -3.60
CA ALA A 125 11.02 0.45 -4.94
C ALA A 125 10.06 -0.61 -5.50
N LEU A 126 9.63 -1.58 -4.68
CA LEU A 126 8.61 -2.56 -5.08
C LEU A 126 7.27 -1.89 -5.37
N LEU A 127 6.84 -0.97 -4.50
CA LEU A 127 5.57 -0.26 -4.64
C LEU A 127 5.54 0.65 -5.87
N ASN A 128 6.64 1.30 -6.25
CA ASN A 128 6.67 2.20 -7.41
C ASN A 128 6.46 1.47 -8.75
N ASN A 129 6.63 0.14 -8.78
CA ASN A 129 6.41 -0.63 -10.00
C ASN A 129 4.91 -0.86 -10.27
N ASN A 130 4.11 -1.13 -9.23
CA ASN A 130 2.71 -1.59 -9.38
C ASN A 130 1.75 -1.07 -8.30
N GLY A 131 2.13 -0.01 -7.58
CA GLY A 131 1.33 0.59 -6.52
C GLY A 131 0.08 1.24 -7.07
N THR A 132 -1.06 0.92 -6.46
CA THR A 132 -2.33 1.62 -6.75
C THR A 132 -2.53 2.72 -5.75
N GLU A 133 -2.68 3.95 -6.23
CA GLU A 133 -3.01 5.10 -5.40
C GLU A 133 -4.52 5.19 -5.13
N PHE A 134 -4.86 5.60 -3.92
CA PHE A 134 -6.24 5.84 -3.51
C PHE A 134 -6.34 6.89 -2.41
N VAL A 135 -7.55 7.40 -2.22
CA VAL A 135 -7.89 8.35 -1.16
C VAL A 135 -8.91 7.72 -0.24
N THR A 136 -8.67 7.80 1.07
CA THR A 136 -9.59 7.29 2.07
C THR A 136 -10.75 8.26 2.32
N ASP A 137 -11.91 7.71 2.66
CA ASP A 137 -13.12 8.48 3.00
C ASP A 137 -12.86 9.37 4.23
N MET A 138 -12.12 8.83 5.20
CA MET A 138 -11.64 9.54 6.39
C MET A 138 -10.14 9.30 6.60
N PRO A 139 -9.39 10.27 7.17
CA PRO A 139 -7.98 10.06 7.47
C PRO A 139 -7.79 8.85 8.38
N MET A 140 -6.80 8.01 8.07
CA MET A 140 -6.43 6.86 8.89
C MET A 140 -4.92 6.81 9.06
N SER A 141 -4.43 6.19 10.11
CA SER A 141 -3.02 5.90 10.34
C SER A 141 -2.76 4.39 10.24
N PHE A 142 -1.49 3.97 10.23
CA PHE A 142 -1.16 2.55 10.34
C PHE A 142 -1.62 1.96 11.69
N TRP A 143 -1.65 2.76 12.76
CA TRP A 143 -2.25 2.36 14.02
C TRP A 143 -3.74 2.05 13.86
N ASP A 144 -4.50 2.92 13.20
CA ASP A 144 -5.92 2.68 12.94
C ASP A 144 -6.12 1.43 12.07
N LEU A 145 -5.26 1.26 11.06
CA LEU A 145 -5.26 0.08 10.19
C LEU A 145 -5.02 -1.21 10.99
N SER A 146 -4.12 -1.23 11.98
CA SER A 146 -3.87 -2.41 12.84
C SER A 146 -5.06 -2.80 13.73
N GLN A 147 -6.02 -1.89 13.91
CA GLN A 147 -7.25 -2.12 14.66
C GLN A 147 -8.46 -2.38 13.76
N ALA A 148 -8.32 -2.12 12.47
CA ALA A 148 -9.40 -2.19 11.50
C ALA A 148 -9.80 -3.63 11.18
N TRP A 149 -11.06 -3.77 10.81
CA TRP A 149 -11.62 -4.94 10.16
C TRP A 149 -11.70 -4.69 8.67
N GLY A 150 -11.76 -5.75 7.89
CA GLY A 150 -11.92 -5.58 6.46
C GLY A 150 -12.09 -6.86 5.70
N THR A 151 -12.21 -6.64 4.40
CA THR A 151 -12.40 -7.69 3.41
C THR A 151 -11.38 -7.49 2.32
N ILE A 152 -10.77 -8.59 1.89
CA ILE A 152 -10.14 -8.67 0.58
C ILE A 152 -10.99 -9.60 -0.25
N SER A 153 -11.46 -9.10 -1.39
CA SER A 153 -12.10 -9.92 -2.39
C SER A 153 -11.40 -9.71 -3.72
N GLY A 154 -11.13 -10.79 -4.42
CA GLY A 154 -10.43 -10.71 -5.69
C GLY A 154 -10.84 -11.85 -6.58
N PHE A 155 -10.83 -11.56 -7.87
CA PHE A 155 -10.74 -12.59 -8.88
C PHE A 155 -9.38 -12.43 -9.55
N SER A 156 -8.58 -13.49 -9.59
CA SER A 156 -7.53 -13.57 -10.59
C SER A 156 -8.23 -13.95 -11.89
N VAL A 157 -8.39 -12.99 -12.81
CA VAL A 157 -8.79 -13.28 -14.20
C VAL A 157 -7.77 -12.60 -15.04
N ASP A 158 -6.88 -13.42 -15.57
CA ASP A 158 -5.78 -12.98 -16.40
C ASP A 158 -6.34 -12.52 -17.76
N VAL A 159 -6.61 -11.22 -17.91
CA VAL A 159 -7.09 -10.65 -19.16
C VAL A 159 -5.89 -10.48 -20.08
N MET A 160 -5.49 -11.57 -20.75
CA MET A 160 -4.73 -11.80 -21.99
C MET A 160 -3.85 -10.69 -22.64
N VAL A 161 -3.53 -9.59 -21.97
CA VAL A 161 -2.77 -8.45 -22.51
C VAL A 161 -1.88 -7.79 -21.44
N ALA A 162 -2.07 -8.01 -20.13
CA ALA A 162 -1.33 -7.24 -19.12
C ALA A 162 -1.03 -7.87 -17.73
N GLY A 163 -1.28 -9.16 -17.45
CA GLY A 163 -0.80 -9.84 -16.22
C GLY A 163 -1.31 -9.32 -14.86
N ALA A 164 -2.15 -8.28 -14.84
CA ALA A 164 -2.58 -7.61 -13.62
C ALA A 164 -3.71 -8.38 -12.92
N GLN A 165 -3.45 -8.81 -11.68
CA GLN A 165 -4.46 -9.37 -10.79
C GLN A 165 -5.10 -8.24 -9.97
N LEU A 166 -6.44 -8.19 -9.98
CA LEU A 166 -7.21 -7.14 -9.32
C LEU A 166 -7.81 -7.63 -8.01
N TYR A 167 -7.41 -7.01 -6.91
CA TYR A 167 -8.01 -7.20 -5.61
C TYR A 167 -8.82 -5.96 -5.22
N ARG A 168 -9.88 -6.18 -4.44
CA ARG A 168 -10.74 -5.15 -3.87
C ARG A 168 -10.61 -5.19 -2.37
N LEU A 169 -10.30 -4.04 -1.79
CA LEU A 169 -10.08 -3.85 -0.37
C LEU A 169 -11.25 -3.07 0.24
N ASP A 170 -11.74 -3.59 1.36
CA ASP A 170 -12.58 -2.85 2.30
C ASP A 170 -11.84 -2.71 3.63
N ILE A 171 -11.85 -1.51 4.20
CA ILE A 171 -11.21 -1.21 5.48
C ILE A 171 -12.17 -0.42 6.34
N SER A 172 -12.48 -0.93 7.54
CA SER A 172 -13.48 -0.40 8.46
C SER A 172 -12.95 -0.33 9.88
N PRO A 173 -13.22 0.74 10.65
CA PRO A 173 -12.97 0.73 12.09
C PRO A 173 -13.86 -0.29 12.83
N ASP A 174 -15.03 -0.61 12.26
CA ASP A 174 -16.05 -1.45 12.88
C ASP A 174 -16.09 -2.85 12.26
N VAL A 175 -16.38 -3.87 13.09
CA VAL A 175 -16.51 -5.30 12.69
C VAL A 175 -17.59 -5.49 11.63
N ILE A 176 -18.69 -4.74 11.77
CA ILE A 176 -19.79 -4.74 10.82
C ILE A 176 -19.53 -3.55 9.91
N ALA A 177 -19.11 -3.81 8.66
CA ALA A 177 -18.97 -2.78 7.64
C ALA A 177 -20.31 -2.02 7.51
N GLY A 178 -20.34 -0.81 8.06
CA GLY A 178 -21.54 0.01 8.18
C GLY A 178 -21.40 1.32 7.42
N GLU A 179 -21.92 2.39 8.02
CA GLU A 179 -21.85 3.75 7.45
C GLU A 179 -20.43 4.34 7.47
N ARG A 180 -19.55 3.87 8.37
CA ARG A 180 -18.17 4.36 8.50
C ARG A 180 -17.19 3.36 7.91
N MET A 181 -16.47 3.79 6.88
CA MET A 181 -15.39 3.03 6.27
C MET A 181 -14.20 3.96 6.07
N TYR A 182 -13.00 3.42 6.16
CA TYR A 182 -11.81 4.11 5.66
C TYR A 182 -11.71 3.97 4.14
N VAL A 183 -12.02 2.77 3.64
CA VAL A 183 -11.87 2.39 2.22
C VAL A 183 -13.04 1.48 1.83
N ARG A 184 -13.63 1.71 0.65
CA ARG A 184 -14.71 0.91 0.07
C ARG A 184 -14.38 0.46 -1.34
N ASP A 185 -14.45 -0.84 -1.59
CA ASP A 185 -14.25 -1.49 -2.91
C ASP A 185 -13.01 -0.99 -3.66
N GLN A 186 -11.92 -0.69 -2.92
CA GLN A 186 -10.75 -0.10 -3.52
C GLN A 186 -9.95 -1.14 -4.27
N GLN A 187 -9.78 -0.89 -5.56
CA GLN A 187 -8.96 -1.71 -6.42
C GLN A 187 -7.49 -1.55 -6.08
N VAL A 188 -6.78 -2.68 -5.93
CA VAL A 188 -5.33 -2.74 -5.82
C VAL A 188 -4.81 -3.86 -6.70
N TYR A 189 -3.69 -3.59 -7.35
CA TYR A 189 -3.00 -4.56 -8.20
C TYR A 189 -1.96 -5.35 -7.40
N ASN A 190 -1.67 -6.57 -7.84
CA ASN A 190 -0.49 -7.29 -7.39
C ASN A 190 0.79 -6.57 -7.83
N LEU A 191 1.87 -6.86 -7.11
CA LEU A 191 3.21 -6.75 -7.66
C LEU A 191 3.24 -7.72 -8.87
N ASP A 192 3.22 -7.18 -10.08
CA ASP A 192 3.08 -7.90 -11.36
C ASP A 192 4.24 -8.88 -11.63
N ASP A 193 3.93 -10.04 -12.21
CA ASP A 193 4.90 -10.98 -12.81
C ASP A 193 4.38 -11.78 -14.03
N GLY A 194 3.14 -11.57 -14.50
CA GLY A 194 2.58 -12.33 -15.62
C GLY A 194 2.21 -13.80 -15.34
N SER A 195 1.94 -14.18 -14.09
CA SER A 195 1.49 -15.54 -13.73
C SER A 195 -0.02 -15.78 -13.92
N ILE A 196 -0.37 -16.89 -14.59
CA ILE A 196 -1.77 -17.27 -14.91
C ILE A 196 -2.42 -18.03 -13.75
N GLY A 197 -3.48 -17.47 -13.18
CA GLY A 197 -4.34 -18.13 -12.19
C GLY A 197 -5.80 -17.70 -12.30
N VAL A 198 -6.74 -18.60 -11.98
CA VAL A 198 -8.14 -18.23 -11.75
C VAL A 198 -8.55 -18.65 -10.34
N SER A 199 -8.56 -17.67 -9.43
CA SER A 199 -9.07 -17.83 -8.08
C SER A 199 -10.08 -16.75 -7.79
N VAL A 200 -11.23 -17.14 -7.24
CA VAL A 200 -12.14 -16.20 -6.58
C VAL A 200 -11.96 -16.43 -5.09
N SER A 201 -11.38 -15.47 -4.41
CA SER A 201 -11.18 -15.52 -2.97
C SER A 201 -11.84 -14.31 -2.34
N ARG A 202 -12.65 -14.57 -1.32
CA ARG A 202 -13.07 -13.57 -0.36
C ARG A 202 -12.53 -13.98 1.00
N LEU A 203 -11.82 -13.07 1.65
CA LEU A 203 -11.37 -13.23 3.02
C LEU A 203 -11.84 -12.03 3.82
N ASP A 204 -12.57 -12.32 4.90
CA ASP A 204 -13.04 -11.33 5.86
C ASP A 204 -12.23 -11.52 7.16
N GLY A 205 -11.73 -10.44 7.75
CA GLY A 205 -10.79 -10.56 8.85
C GLY A 205 -10.35 -9.24 9.48
N LYS A 206 -9.26 -9.33 10.23
CA LYS A 206 -8.64 -8.20 10.92
C LYS A 206 -7.34 -7.81 10.23
N TRP A 207 -7.20 -6.52 9.98
CA TRP A 207 -5.96 -5.93 9.49
C TRP A 207 -4.92 -5.90 10.61
N ASN A 208 -3.69 -6.22 10.27
CA ASN A 208 -2.55 -6.23 11.18
C ASN A 208 -1.34 -5.62 10.48
N VAL A 209 -0.69 -4.67 11.14
CA VAL A 209 0.53 -4.07 10.61
C VAL A 209 1.71 -4.88 11.12
N GLU A 210 2.49 -5.49 10.22
CA GLU A 210 3.65 -6.29 10.60
C GLU A 210 4.83 -5.39 10.96
N ARG A 211 5.19 -4.50 10.03
CA ARG A 211 6.33 -3.60 10.17
C ARG A 211 6.12 -2.34 9.34
N THR A 212 6.73 -1.25 9.81
CA THR A 212 6.67 0.06 9.15
C THR A 212 8.02 0.75 9.19
N TYR A 213 8.22 1.68 8.27
CA TYR A 213 9.44 2.44 8.08
C TYR A 213 9.12 3.92 7.85
N ASP A 214 9.97 4.80 8.36
CA ASP A 214 9.91 6.24 8.17
C ASP A 214 10.76 6.63 6.95
N LEU A 215 10.10 6.95 5.84
CA LEU A 215 10.80 7.32 4.62
C LEU A 215 11.50 8.68 4.75
N TRP A 216 10.99 9.62 5.54
CA TRP A 216 11.67 10.90 5.72
C TRP A 216 13.01 10.71 6.43
N HIS A 217 13.06 9.82 7.42
CA HIS A 217 14.29 9.44 8.08
C HIS A 217 15.26 8.73 7.13
N GLU A 218 14.83 7.66 6.45
CA GLU A 218 15.71 6.90 5.55
C GLU A 218 16.26 7.76 4.39
N TYR A 219 15.43 8.62 3.79
CA TYR A 219 15.89 9.56 2.76
C TYR A 219 16.87 10.61 3.31
N SER A 220 16.66 11.06 4.55
CA SER A 220 17.55 12.00 5.23
C SER A 220 18.92 11.38 5.54
N GLU A 221 18.93 10.15 6.05
CA GLU A 221 20.17 9.40 6.30
C GLU A 221 20.94 9.14 5.00
N ALA A 222 20.24 8.72 3.94
CA ALA A 222 20.85 8.52 2.63
C ALA A 222 21.47 9.81 2.07
N ALA A 223 20.78 10.95 2.23
CA ALA A 223 21.28 12.25 1.81
C ALA A 223 22.53 12.68 2.60
N LEU A 224 22.51 12.54 3.94
CA LEU A 224 23.65 12.83 4.81
C LEU A 224 24.88 11.97 4.43
N ALA A 225 24.67 10.67 4.24
CA ALA A 225 25.72 9.74 3.84
C ALA A 225 26.33 10.11 2.48
N SER A 226 25.51 10.49 1.50
CA SER A 226 25.98 10.88 0.16
C SER A 226 26.84 12.14 0.16
N LEU A 227 26.57 13.07 1.08
CA LEU A 227 27.25 14.36 1.14
C LEU A 227 28.42 14.39 2.13
N LYS A 228 28.67 13.28 2.85
CA LYS A 228 29.70 13.18 3.91
C LYS A 228 29.63 14.34 4.91
N LEU A 229 28.42 14.83 5.18
CA LEU A 229 28.21 15.94 6.10
C LEU A 229 28.18 15.40 7.53
N ASP A 230 29.06 15.91 8.38
CA ASP A 230 28.83 15.84 9.82
C ASP A 230 27.61 16.71 10.13
N HIS A 231 26.64 16.19 10.88
CA HIS A 231 25.42 16.91 11.23
C HIS A 231 25.76 18.26 11.89
N ARG A 232 25.37 19.38 11.26
CA ARG A 232 25.60 20.74 11.76
C ARG A 232 24.27 21.48 11.91
N PRO A 233 23.60 21.39 13.08
CA PRO A 233 22.24 21.90 13.29
C PRO A 233 22.04 23.41 12.98
N ALA A 234 23.12 24.20 12.98
CA ALA A 234 23.08 25.66 12.85
C ALA A 234 23.11 26.18 11.40
N GLU A 235 23.48 25.35 10.43
CA GLU A 235 23.50 25.71 9.02
C GLU A 235 22.49 24.82 8.32
N SER A 236 21.39 25.35 7.77
CA SER A 236 20.42 24.51 7.04
C SER A 236 20.92 24.32 5.61
N PRO A 237 21.56 23.21 5.24
CA PRO A 237 21.89 22.98 3.85
C PRO A 237 20.58 22.87 3.06
N ASN A 238 20.49 23.52 1.90
CA ASN A 238 19.31 23.44 1.03
C ASN A 238 19.26 22.07 0.32
N ILE A 239 19.10 21.01 1.11
CA ILE A 239 19.00 19.63 0.67
C ILE A 239 17.56 19.19 0.93
N GLN A 240 16.90 18.80 -0.15
CA GLN A 240 15.50 18.37 -0.14
C GLN A 240 15.49 16.87 -0.51
N PRO A 241 15.72 15.97 0.48
CA PRO A 241 15.98 14.56 0.20
C PRO A 241 14.78 13.86 -0.45
N LEU A 242 13.57 14.40 -0.24
CA LEU A 242 12.31 13.89 -0.77
C LEU A 242 11.94 14.44 -2.17
N SER A 243 12.75 15.34 -2.73
CA SER A 243 12.45 16.03 -4.00
C SER A 243 12.23 15.10 -5.19
N LYS A 244 12.82 13.89 -5.16
CA LYS A 244 12.73 12.88 -6.22
C LYS A 244 11.70 11.78 -5.96
N MET A 245 10.97 11.82 -4.85
CA MET A 245 10.01 10.77 -4.52
C MET A 245 8.88 10.75 -5.56
N ALA A 246 8.75 9.64 -6.28
CA ALA A 246 7.93 9.51 -7.48
C ALA A 246 6.41 9.37 -7.22
N ASN A 247 5.99 9.32 -5.96
CA ASN A 247 4.58 9.17 -5.62
C ASN A 247 3.94 10.51 -5.26
N ASN A 248 2.61 10.58 -5.29
CA ASN A 248 1.81 11.81 -5.16
C ASN A 248 1.78 12.39 -3.73
N ILE A 249 2.95 12.55 -3.11
CA ILE A 249 3.17 13.20 -1.81
C ILE A 249 2.94 14.72 -1.90
N HIS A 250 2.59 15.35 -0.78
CA HIS A 250 2.33 16.79 -0.74
C HIS A 250 3.55 17.63 -1.18
N PRO A 251 3.37 18.74 -1.92
CA PRO A 251 4.48 19.64 -2.32
C PRO A 251 5.32 20.18 -1.14
N PHE A 252 4.68 20.40 0.01
CA PHE A 252 5.36 20.74 1.27
C PHE A 252 6.39 19.67 1.66
N LEU A 253 6.00 18.38 1.62
CA LEU A 253 6.86 17.26 2.01
C LEU A 253 8.10 17.14 1.10
N ARG A 254 7.93 17.38 -0.20
CA ARG A 254 9.05 17.37 -1.18
C ARG A 254 10.13 18.40 -0.88
N GLN A 255 9.78 19.47 -0.18
CA GLN A 255 10.65 20.60 0.14
C GLN A 255 11.17 20.56 1.58
N LEU A 256 10.81 19.54 2.35
CA LEU A 256 11.31 19.38 3.71
C LEU A 256 12.84 19.23 3.70
N PRO A 257 13.51 19.80 4.70
CA PRO A 257 14.94 19.58 4.88
C PRO A 257 15.20 18.16 5.39
N ILE A 258 16.47 17.82 5.53
CA ILE A 258 16.93 16.63 6.25
C ILE A 258 16.37 16.66 7.69
N VAL A 259 16.01 15.50 8.23
CA VAL A 259 15.60 15.33 9.63
C VAL A 259 16.58 16.04 10.58
N GLY A 260 16.04 16.78 11.56
CA GLY A 260 16.81 17.53 12.56
C GLY A 260 17.16 18.97 12.16
N TYR A 261 17.01 19.35 10.89
CA TYR A 261 17.19 20.74 10.46
C TYR A 261 15.88 21.54 10.59
N PRO A 262 15.97 22.86 10.87
CA PRO A 262 14.79 23.69 11.06
C PRO A 262 13.99 23.87 9.76
N ILE A 263 12.66 23.78 9.88
CA ILE A 263 11.71 24.09 8.80
C ILE A 263 11.50 25.61 8.76
N SER A 264 11.85 26.24 7.64
CA SER A 264 11.74 27.71 7.51
C SER A 264 10.28 28.18 7.47
N ASP A 265 10.01 29.34 8.06
CA ASP A 265 8.70 30.00 8.00
C ASP A 265 8.24 30.24 6.56
N THR A 266 9.15 30.69 5.68
CA THR A 266 8.86 30.89 4.26
C THR A 266 8.33 29.65 3.56
N LEU A 267 8.82 28.46 3.95
CA LEU A 267 8.33 27.19 3.42
C LEU A 267 6.90 26.92 3.90
N VAL A 268 6.62 27.15 5.19
CA VAL A 268 5.28 26.95 5.76
C VAL A 268 4.27 27.91 5.13
N SER A 269 4.59 29.21 5.09
CA SER A 269 3.71 30.24 4.51
C SER A 269 3.37 29.95 3.04
N ARG A 270 4.33 29.43 2.25
CA ARG A 270 4.10 29.06 0.85
C ARG A 270 3.00 28.02 0.65
N HIS A 271 2.81 27.10 1.61
CA HIS A 271 1.91 25.95 1.46
C HIS A 271 0.66 26.01 2.32
N PHE A 272 0.63 26.84 3.37
CA PHE A 272 -0.43 26.82 4.37
C PHE A 272 -1.00 28.20 4.72
N GLU A 273 -0.43 29.30 4.22
CA GLU A 273 -1.07 30.61 4.35
C GLU A 273 -1.88 30.92 3.09
N GLU A 274 -3.10 31.43 3.27
CA GLU A 274 -3.89 31.95 2.15
C GLU A 274 -3.16 33.15 1.53
N PRO A 275 -3.25 33.34 0.19
CA PRO A 275 -2.80 34.59 -0.40
C PRO A 275 -3.52 35.74 0.29
N LEU A 276 -2.76 36.77 0.70
CA LEU A 276 -3.34 38.01 1.20
C LEU A 276 -4.44 38.46 0.24
N PRO A 277 -5.64 38.86 0.73
CA PRO A 277 -6.70 39.33 -0.14
C PRO A 277 -6.14 40.45 -1.03
N ALA A 278 -6.35 40.31 -2.33
CA ALA A 278 -5.97 41.33 -3.30
C ALA A 278 -6.58 42.67 -2.84
N GLN A 279 -5.72 43.67 -2.64
CA GLN A 279 -6.13 45.04 -2.33
C GLN A 279 -6.80 45.69 -3.54
#